data_AF-A0A0B1RV19-F1
#
_entry.id   AF-A0A0B1RV19-F1
#
_cell.length_a   1.000
_cell.length_b   1.000
_cell.length_c   1.000
_cell.angle_alpha   90.00
_cell.angle_beta   90.00
_cell.angle_gamma   90.00
#
_symmetry.space_group_name_H-M   'P 1'
#
loop_
_entity.id
_entity.type
_entity.pdbx_description
1 polymer ?
#
loop_
_entity_poly.entity_id
_entity_poly.type
_entity_poly.pdbx_seq_one_letter_code
_entity_poly.pdbx_strand_id
1 'polypeptide(L)'
;MPLDPENVHYIVGYKPHVGEGNAHHILLFGCEEPGSDDEVWDCGEMTSLKDGLKRAPTCKSKPAILYAWANKAPELKLPEGVAFHVGGNSGINYLVMQVKSNVTIYQSWGVGLDF
;
A
#
# COMPACT_ATOMS: atom_id res chain seq x y z
N MET A 1 0.55 7.24 -3.52
CA MET A 1 -0.24 8.44 -3.13
C MET A 1 0.62 9.33 -2.24
N PRO A 2 0.89 10.58 -2.62
CA PRO A 2 1.53 11.55 -1.72
C PRO A 2 0.62 11.91 -0.55
N LEU A 3 1.21 12.15 0.61
CA LEU A 3 0.57 12.75 1.78
C LEU A 3 0.91 14.24 1.83
N ASP A 4 0.09 15.01 2.54
CA ASP A 4 0.36 16.43 2.77
C ASP A 4 1.56 16.57 3.73
N PRO A 5 2.67 17.20 3.30
CA PRO A 5 3.84 17.37 4.15
C PRO A 5 3.63 18.35 5.31
N GLU A 6 2.63 19.23 5.22
CA GLU A 6 2.35 20.25 6.25
C GLU A 6 1.43 19.72 7.36
N ASN A 7 0.73 18.61 7.11
CA ASN A 7 -0.28 18.07 8.02
C ASN A 7 0.16 16.73 8.63
N VAL A 8 -0.08 16.60 9.92
CA VAL A 8 0.09 15.35 10.67
C VAL A 8 -1.21 14.55 10.58
N HIS A 9 -1.09 13.28 10.21
CA HIS A 9 -2.20 12.35 10.08
C HIS A 9 -1.97 11.09 10.91
N TYR A 10 -3.07 10.48 11.37
CA TYR A 10 -3.03 9.26 12.18
C TYR A 10 -3.96 8.21 11.58
N ILE A 11 -3.40 7.17 10.98
CA ILE A 11 -4.25 6.09 10.45
C ILE A 11 -4.71 5.22 11.61
N VAL A 12 -6.01 5.23 11.87
CA VAL A 12 -6.68 4.52 12.98
C VAL A 12 -7.46 3.28 12.50
N GLY A 13 -7.66 3.13 11.19
CA GLY A 13 -8.44 2.03 10.62
C GLY A 13 -8.11 1.74 9.17
N TYR A 14 -8.39 0.51 8.76
CA TYR A 14 -8.17 0.01 7.40
C TYR A 14 -9.39 -0.76 6.93
N LYS A 15 -9.85 -0.48 5.71
CA LYS A 15 -10.95 -1.21 5.08
C LYS A 15 -10.54 -1.75 3.71
N PRO A 16 -10.31 -3.06 3.55
CA PRO A 16 -9.92 -3.62 2.27
C PRO A 16 -11.09 -3.57 1.28
N HIS A 17 -10.87 -2.98 0.10
CA HIS A 17 -11.79 -2.99 -1.03
C HIS A 17 -11.27 -3.97 -2.07
N VAL A 18 -11.87 -5.16 -2.05
CA VAL A 18 -11.41 -6.32 -2.82
C VAL A 18 -12.57 -6.78 -3.70
N GLY A 19 -12.45 -6.58 -5.01
CA GLY A 19 -13.43 -7.03 -6.00
C GLY A 19 -13.45 -8.56 -6.15
N GLU A 20 -14.31 -9.07 -7.03
CA GLU A 20 -14.30 -10.49 -7.40
C GLU A 20 -13.09 -10.81 -8.27
N GLY A 21 -12.02 -11.29 -7.64
CA GLY A 21 -10.76 -11.58 -8.32
C GLY A 21 -9.65 -11.95 -7.33
N ASN A 22 -8.75 -12.81 -7.77
CA ASN A 22 -7.83 -13.55 -6.93
C ASN A 22 -6.63 -12.72 -6.43
N ALA A 23 -6.87 -11.54 -5.84
CA ALA A 23 -5.85 -10.89 -5.03
C ALA A 23 -5.51 -11.85 -3.87
N HIS A 24 -4.26 -12.32 -3.85
CA HIS A 24 -3.79 -13.24 -2.82
C HIS A 24 -3.45 -12.47 -1.53
N HIS A 25 -2.81 -11.30 -1.68
CA HIS A 25 -2.57 -10.36 -0.59
C HIS A 25 -2.43 -8.91 -1.10
N ILE A 26 -2.72 -7.98 -0.20
CA ILE A 26 -2.52 -6.54 -0.36
C ILE A 26 -1.64 -6.07 0.80
N LEU A 27 -0.60 -5.31 0.50
CA LEU A 27 0.26 -4.67 1.48
C LEU A 27 0.21 -3.16 1.28
N LEU A 28 0.14 -2.41 2.36
CA LEU A 28 0.26 -0.95 2.34
C LEU A 28 1.56 -0.56 3.05
N PHE A 29 2.36 0.23 2.35
CA PHE A 29 3.63 0.73 2.85
C PHE A 29 3.61 2.24 2.97
N GLY A 30 4.26 2.75 4.02
CA GLY A 30 4.71 4.12 4.13
C GLY A 30 6.12 4.25 3.57
N CYS A 31 6.33 5.25 2.73
CA CYS A 31 7.62 5.60 2.15
C CYS A 31 7.93 7.08 2.36
N GLU A 32 9.21 7.42 2.48
CA GLU A 32 9.67 8.81 2.29
C GLU A 32 9.60 9.20 0.81
N GLU A 33 9.97 8.28 -0.08
CA GLU A 33 9.84 8.39 -1.54
C GLU A 33 9.43 7.03 -2.14
N PRO A 34 8.49 7.01 -3.11
CA PRO A 34 8.09 5.78 -3.79
C PRO A 34 9.21 5.28 -4.70
N GLY A 35 9.23 3.97 -5.00
CA GLY A 35 10.25 3.41 -5.88
C GLY A 35 10.12 3.80 -7.36
N SER A 36 8.93 4.23 -7.80
CA SER A 36 8.70 4.82 -9.13
C SER A 36 7.80 6.05 -9.02
N ASP A 37 7.90 6.93 -10.01
CA ASP A 37 6.97 8.06 -10.22
C ASP A 37 5.76 7.64 -11.07
N ASP A 38 5.78 6.42 -11.64
CA ASP A 38 4.65 5.85 -12.36
C ASP A 38 3.49 5.55 -11.41
N GLU A 39 2.24 5.68 -11.87
CA GLU A 39 1.07 5.34 -11.06
C GLU A 39 1.03 3.85 -10.68
N VAL A 40 1.47 2.98 -11.59
CA VAL A 40 1.56 1.54 -11.42
C VAL A 40 2.88 1.04 -11.99
N TRP A 41 3.59 0.21 -11.24
CA TRP A 41 4.86 -0.40 -11.66
C TRP A 41 4.96 -1.84 -11.17
N ASP A 42 5.90 -2.59 -11.73
CA ASP A 42 6.24 -3.93 -11.26
C ASP A 42 7.17 -3.85 -10.05
N CYS A 43 6.67 -4.28 -8.89
CA CYS A 43 7.43 -4.30 -7.64
C CYS A 43 8.60 -5.31 -7.63
N GLY A 44 8.69 -6.21 -8.62
CA GLY A 44 9.82 -7.11 -8.82
C GLY A 44 9.81 -8.40 -7.97
N GLU A 45 8.73 -8.68 -7.25
CA GLU A 45 8.55 -9.82 -6.34
C GLU A 45 8.26 -11.14 -7.10
N MET A 46 9.31 -11.90 -7.41
CA MET A 46 9.31 -13.26 -7.97
C MET A 46 8.37 -13.48 -9.18
N THR A 47 8.13 -12.45 -9.99
CA THR A 47 7.34 -12.55 -11.22
C THR A 47 8.21 -12.29 -12.44
N SER A 48 7.95 -13.05 -13.51
CA SER A 48 8.38 -12.68 -14.86
C SER A 48 7.92 -11.24 -15.13
N LEU A 49 8.77 -10.45 -15.78
CA LEU A 49 8.43 -9.09 -16.18
C LEU A 49 7.06 -9.10 -16.86
N LYS A 50 6.12 -8.32 -16.34
CA LYS A 50 4.88 -8.03 -17.08
C LYS A 50 5.24 -7.02 -18.16
N ASP A 51 4.97 -7.35 -19.41
CA ASP A 51 5.29 -6.49 -20.54
C ASP A 51 4.76 -5.07 -20.33
N GLY A 52 5.62 -4.06 -20.52
CA GLY A 52 5.26 -2.64 -20.49
C GLY A 52 5.30 -1.93 -19.13
N LEU A 53 5.46 -2.64 -18.00
CA LEU A 53 5.63 -2.00 -16.68
C LEU A 53 7.11 -1.81 -16.34
N LYS A 54 7.47 -0.61 -15.87
CA LYS A 54 8.79 -0.37 -15.28
C LYS A 54 8.94 -1.20 -14.01
N ARG A 55 10.12 -1.79 -13.81
CA ARG A 55 10.45 -2.48 -12.56
C ARG A 55 11.12 -1.52 -11.59
N ALA A 56 10.59 -1.48 -10.36
CA ALA A 56 11.10 -0.65 -9.28
C ALA A 56 10.69 -1.22 -7.92
N PRO A 57 11.44 -0.96 -6.83
CA PRO A 57 11.03 -1.39 -5.49
C PRO A 57 9.74 -0.67 -5.04
N THR A 58 9.19 -1.07 -3.90
CA THR A 58 8.03 -0.39 -3.30
C THR A 58 8.36 1.05 -2.88
N CYS A 59 9.46 1.24 -2.16
CA CYS A 59 10.00 2.55 -1.78
C CYS A 59 11.45 2.66 -2.26
N LYS A 60 11.97 3.88 -2.49
CA LYS A 60 13.41 4.07 -2.74
C LYS A 60 14.27 3.62 -1.56
N SER A 61 13.78 3.86 -0.34
CA SER A 61 14.44 3.41 0.88
C SER A 61 13.43 3.17 2.01
N LYS A 62 13.83 2.38 3.01
CA LYS A 62 13.16 2.19 4.31
C LYS A 62 11.62 2.03 4.23
N PRO A 63 11.09 1.02 3.53
CA PRO A 63 9.66 0.75 3.53
C PRO A 63 9.16 0.45 4.94
N ALA A 64 8.11 1.16 5.38
CA ALA A 64 7.41 0.87 6.63
C ALA A 64 6.11 0.13 6.30
N ILE A 65 5.94 -1.11 6.74
CA ILE A 65 4.67 -1.83 6.57
C ILE A 65 3.62 -1.24 7.52
N LEU A 66 2.51 -0.77 6.96
CA LEU A 66 1.42 -0.14 7.72
C LEU A 66 0.21 -1.07 7.84
N TYR A 67 -0.04 -1.86 6.80
CA TYR A 67 -1.16 -2.79 6.76
C TYR A 67 -0.84 -3.98 5.87
N ALA A 68 -1.37 -5.15 6.25
CA ALA A 68 -1.33 -6.36 5.47
C ALA A 68 -2.72 -7.01 5.48
N TRP A 69 -3.16 -7.40 4.29
CA TRP A 69 -4.39 -8.15 4.08
C TRP A 69 -4.10 -9.39 3.26
N ALA A 70 -4.77 -10.49 3.61
CA ALA A 70 -4.76 -11.72 2.83
C ALA A 70 -6.20 -12.19 2.60
N ASN A 71 -6.42 -12.89 1.48
CA ASN A 71 -7.74 -13.40 1.15
C ASN A 71 -8.26 -14.32 2.27
N LYS A 72 -9.50 -14.08 2.71
CA LYS A 72 -10.17 -14.78 3.83
C LYS A 72 -9.51 -14.60 5.20
N ALA A 73 -8.54 -13.69 5.35
CA ALA A 73 -8.05 -13.32 6.67
C ALA A 73 -9.10 -12.47 7.41
N PRO A 74 -9.15 -12.54 8.75
CA PRO A 74 -9.93 -11.62 9.56
C PRO A 74 -9.52 -10.17 9.30
N GLU A 75 -10.48 -9.24 9.48
CA GLU A 75 -10.21 -7.82 9.44
C GLU A 75 -9.24 -7.41 10.57
N LEU A 76 -8.24 -6.60 10.24
CA LEU A 76 -7.38 -5.98 11.25
C LEU A 76 -8.15 -4.84 11.92
N LYS A 77 -8.31 -4.94 13.23
CA LYS A 77 -8.80 -3.85 14.06
C LYS A 77 -7.67 -3.36 14.93
N LEU A 78 -7.33 -2.07 14.82
CA LEU A 78 -6.38 -1.47 15.74
C LEU A 78 -7.03 -1.37 17.13
N PRO A 79 -6.28 -1.64 18.21
CA PRO A 79 -6.76 -1.37 19.56
C PRO A 79 -7.08 0.11 19.73
N GLU A 80 -7.98 0.42 20.67
CA GLU A 80 -8.31 1.80 21.01
C GLU A 80 -7.04 2.58 21.43
N GLY A 81 -6.89 3.79 20.90
CA GLY A 81 -5.73 4.65 21.15
C GLY A 81 -4.46 4.30 20.36
N VAL A 82 -4.51 3.31 19.46
CA VAL A 82 -3.39 2.96 18.56
C VAL A 82 -3.62 3.54 17.17
N ALA A 83 -2.61 4.21 16.63
CA ALA A 83 -2.63 4.76 15.28
C ALA A 83 -1.23 4.78 14.64
N PHE A 84 -1.17 4.84 13.32
CA PHE A 84 0.08 5.07 12.58
C PHE A 84 0.23 6.54 12.25
N HIS A 85 1.29 7.17 12.78
CA HIS A 85 1.66 8.54 12.48
C HIS A 85 2.26 8.65 11.07
N VAL A 86 1.63 9.42 10.19
CA VAL A 86 2.06 9.65 8.80
C VAL A 86 1.94 11.13 8.43
N GLY A 87 2.62 11.57 7.36
CA GLY A 87 2.72 12.99 7.01
C GLY A 87 3.58 13.77 8.00
N GLY A 88 3.55 15.10 7.90
CA GLY A 88 4.32 15.99 8.77
C GLY A 88 5.80 15.59 8.89
N ASN A 89 6.26 15.36 10.13
CA ASN A 89 7.63 14.97 10.43
C ASN A 89 7.81 13.45 10.67
N SER A 90 6.84 12.62 10.29
CA SER A 90 6.90 11.16 10.49
C SER A 90 7.98 10.46 9.65
N GLY A 91 8.42 11.08 8.54
CA GLY A 91 9.24 10.44 7.51
C GLY A 91 8.43 9.54 6.55
N ILE A 92 7.11 9.49 6.69
CA ILE A 92 6.20 8.80 5.77
C ILE A 92 5.44 9.87 4.97
N ASN A 93 5.91 10.13 3.75
CA ASN A 93 5.36 11.16 2.86
C ASN A 93 4.52 10.56 1.72
N TYR A 94 4.61 9.24 1.51
CA TYR A 94 3.87 8.53 0.48
C TYR A 94 3.32 7.23 1.03
N LEU A 95 2.12 6.90 0.57
CA LEU A 95 1.53 5.59 0.71
C LEU A 95 1.65 4.83 -0.60
N VAL A 96 2.23 3.63 -0.55
CA VAL A 96 2.40 2.73 -1.71
C VAL A 96 1.69 1.42 -1.42
N MET A 97 0.75 1.05 -2.28
CA MET A 97 0.02 -0.21 -2.17
C MET A 97 0.62 -1.25 -3.13
N GLN A 98 0.99 -2.40 -2.58
CA GLN A 98 1.42 -3.56 -3.34
C GLN A 98 0.31 -4.59 -3.37
N VAL A 99 -0.06 -5.04 -4.56
CA VAL A 99 -1.10 -6.07 -4.75
C VAL A 99 -0.47 -7.28 -5.43
N LYS A 100 -0.54 -8.44 -4.78
CA LYS A 100 -0.23 -9.71 -5.43
C LYS A 100 -1.52 -10.34 -5.92
N SER A 101 -1.64 -10.46 -7.23
CA SER A 101 -2.78 -11.11 -7.90
C SER A 101 -2.29 -12.21 -8.83
N ASN A 102 -3.08 -13.28 -8.93
CA ASN A 102 -2.88 -14.36 -9.90
C ASN A 102 -3.52 -14.05 -11.26
N VAL A 103 -4.19 -12.90 -11.42
CA VAL A 103 -4.87 -12.47 -12.64
C VAL A 103 -4.43 -11.06 -13.02
N THR A 104 -4.50 -10.72 -14.31
CA THR A 104 -4.31 -9.35 -14.81
C THR A 104 -5.30 -8.39 -14.14
N ILE A 105 -4.80 -7.24 -13.71
CA ILE A 105 -5.55 -6.26 -12.91
C ILE A 105 -6.49 -5.49 -13.85
N TYR A 106 -7.77 -5.89 -13.88
CA TYR A 106 -8.85 -5.18 -14.59
C TYR A 106 -9.90 -4.57 -13.65
N GLN A 107 -9.71 -4.71 -12.34
CA GLN A 107 -10.63 -4.25 -11.30
C GLN A 107 -9.94 -3.25 -10.37
N SER A 108 -10.74 -2.36 -9.78
CA SER A 108 -10.33 -1.42 -8.75
C SER A 108 -10.20 -2.12 -7.40
N TRP A 109 -8.96 -2.41 -6.99
CA TRP A 109 -8.59 -2.86 -5.65
C TRP A 109 -8.14 -1.64 -4.83
N GLY A 110 -8.35 -1.66 -3.52
CA GLY A 110 -7.89 -0.57 -2.67
C GLY A 110 -7.94 -0.88 -1.19
N VAL A 111 -7.45 0.06 -0.39
CA VAL A 111 -7.61 0.06 1.06
C VAL A 111 -8.15 1.44 1.43
N GLY A 112 -9.35 1.47 1.99
CA GLY A 112 -9.89 2.67 2.64
C GLY A 112 -9.15 2.91 3.94
N LEU A 113 -8.81 4.16 4.23
CA LEU A 113 -8.07 4.57 5.43
C LEU A 113 -8.97 5.47 6.27
N ASP A 114 -9.03 5.16 7.56
CA ASP A 114 -9.65 6.03 8.55
C ASP A 114 -8.52 6.83 9.22
N PHE A 115 -8.64 8.16 9.18
CA PHE A 115 -7.69 9.12 9.75
C PHE A 115 -8.22 9.78 11.03
#